data_AF-A0A2V8TCB0-F1
#
_entry.id   AF-A0A2V8TCB0-F1
#
_cell.length_a   1.000
_cell.length_b   1.000
_cell.length_c   1.000
_cell.angle_alpha   90.00
_cell.angle_beta   90.00
_cell.angle_gamma   90.00
#
_symmetry.space_group_name_H-M   'P 1'
#
loop_
_entity.id
_entity.type
_entity.pdbx_description
1 polymer ?
#
loop_
_entity_poly.entity_id
_entity_poly.type
_entity_poly.pdbx_seq_one_letter_code
_entity_poly.pdbx_strand_id
1 'polypeptide(L)'
;MEAPAAERHASSVEGVVDLAGWAEWGLMVMAIGAAVSGILLARLFYGVEGSPLPQRAAAALGPLYRLVAGKYWVDELYDALVVQPFYRLCRVFTWIDQWIVDGAVNGARHLTIGFSYLSSAFDRWGVDLAVNGVAYAFRGGSWVFRRLQTGVVQSYAAAMIFGTFVLLSLYLILWK
;
A
#
# COMPACT_ATOMS: atom_id res chain seq x y z
N MET A 1 86.78 0.96 -32.57
CA MET A 1 85.88 -0.18 -32.29
C MET A 1 84.79 0.33 -31.37
N GLU A 2 83.65 0.74 -31.92
CA GLU A 2 82.47 1.15 -31.14
C GLU A 2 81.70 -0.11 -30.74
N ALA A 3 81.41 -0.29 -29.46
CA ALA A 3 80.60 -1.43 -28.99
C ALA A 3 79.21 -1.40 -29.67
N PRO A 4 78.70 -2.55 -30.16
CA PRO A 4 77.44 -2.63 -30.91
C PRO A 4 76.28 -2.09 -30.08
N ALA A 5 75.38 -1.33 -30.70
CA ALA A 5 74.26 -0.64 -30.05
C ALA A 5 73.37 -1.56 -29.18
N ALA A 6 73.35 -2.87 -29.48
CA ALA A 6 72.63 -3.88 -28.71
C ALA A 6 73.20 -4.10 -27.30
N GLU A 7 74.53 -4.09 -27.13
CA GLU A 7 75.18 -4.28 -25.81
C GLU A 7 74.96 -3.06 -24.91
N ARG A 8 74.96 -1.84 -25.48
CA ARG A 8 74.67 -0.62 -24.72
C ARG A 8 73.22 -0.62 -24.22
N HIS A 9 72.27 -1.04 -25.07
CA HIS A 9 70.86 -1.12 -24.69
C HIS A 9 70.61 -2.18 -23.61
N ALA A 10 71.24 -3.36 -23.72
CA ALA A 10 71.16 -4.41 -22.70
C ALA A 10 71.73 -3.94 -21.34
N SER A 11 72.90 -3.30 -21.34
CA SER A 11 73.53 -2.77 -20.11
C SER A 11 72.72 -1.62 -19.47
N SER A 12 72.04 -0.79 -20.26
CA SER A 12 71.15 0.26 -19.74
C SER A 12 69.86 -0.33 -19.14
N VAL A 13 69.30 -1.39 -19.72
CA VAL A 13 68.10 -2.05 -19.18
C VAL A 13 68.42 -2.81 -17.89
N GLU A 14 69.54 -3.54 -17.83
CA GLU A 14 70.01 -4.19 -16.59
C GLU A 14 70.21 -3.17 -15.45
N GLY A 15 70.86 -2.03 -15.73
CA GLY A 15 71.07 -0.99 -14.72
C GLY A 15 69.77 -0.36 -14.21
N VAL A 16 68.76 -0.18 -15.07
CA VAL A 16 67.44 0.34 -14.67
C VAL A 16 66.65 -0.70 -13.85
N VAL A 17 66.74 -1.98 -14.21
CA VAL A 17 66.08 -3.08 -13.49
C VAL A 17 66.69 -3.27 -12.10
N ASP A 18 68.02 -3.18 -11.97
CA ASP A 18 68.69 -3.25 -10.67
C ASP A 18 68.32 -2.04 -9.79
N LEU A 19 68.36 -0.81 -10.32
CA LEU A 19 67.96 0.40 -9.61
C LEU A 19 66.48 0.34 -9.17
N ALA A 20 65.60 -0.19 -10.01
CA ALA A 20 64.20 -0.43 -9.69
C ALA A 20 64.04 -1.47 -8.57
N GLY A 21 64.81 -2.57 -8.62
CA GLY A 21 64.81 -3.59 -7.56
C GLY A 21 65.20 -3.00 -6.20
N TRP A 22 66.30 -2.25 -6.12
CA TRP A 22 66.70 -1.60 -4.87
C TRP A 22 65.68 -0.57 -4.36
N ALA A 23 65.04 0.17 -5.26
CA ALA A 23 63.97 1.11 -4.92
C ALA A 23 62.71 0.39 -4.41
N GLU A 24 62.31 -0.72 -5.03
CA GLU A 24 61.18 -1.55 -4.62
C GLU A 24 61.38 -2.15 -3.23
N TRP A 25 62.54 -2.76 -2.98
CA TRP A 25 62.91 -3.27 -1.66
C TRP A 25 62.97 -2.16 -0.61
N GLY A 26 63.51 -0.99 -0.98
CA GLY A 26 63.55 0.19 -0.11
C GLY A 26 62.14 0.67 0.29
N LEU A 27 61.23 0.78 -0.68
CA LEU A 27 59.84 1.17 -0.43
C LEU A 27 59.08 0.12 0.40
N MET A 28 59.30 -1.17 0.15
CA MET A 28 58.69 -2.25 0.94
C MET A 28 59.16 -2.22 2.40
N VAL A 29 60.46 -2.07 2.65
CA VAL A 29 61.02 -1.97 4.01
C VAL A 29 60.48 -0.73 4.72
N MET A 30 60.39 0.41 4.03
CA MET A 30 59.80 1.63 4.57
C MET A 30 58.31 1.46 4.91
N ALA A 31 57.53 0.80 4.05
CA ALA A 31 56.12 0.53 4.28
C ALA A 31 55.90 -0.41 5.48
N ILE A 32 56.68 -1.49 5.55
CA ILE A 32 56.65 -2.43 6.69
C ILE A 32 57.06 -1.71 7.97
N GLY A 33 58.12 -0.89 7.93
CA GLY A 33 58.55 -0.08 9.07
C GLY A 33 57.47 0.91 9.54
N ALA A 34 56.79 1.59 8.61
CA ALA A 34 55.68 2.50 8.91
C ALA A 34 54.48 1.75 9.52
N ALA A 35 54.14 0.58 9.00
CA ALA A 35 53.06 -0.24 9.56
C ALA A 35 53.40 -0.76 10.97
N VAL A 36 54.61 -1.29 11.17
CA VAL A 36 55.07 -1.80 12.48
C VAL A 36 55.14 -0.68 13.50
N SER A 37 55.68 0.49 13.15
CA SER A 37 55.71 1.66 14.04
C SER A 37 54.32 2.15 14.41
N GLY A 38 53.37 2.16 13.46
CA GLY A 38 51.96 2.46 13.74
C GLY A 38 51.31 1.49 14.74
N ILE A 39 51.56 0.19 14.58
CA ILE A 39 51.05 -0.85 15.51
C ILE A 39 51.68 -0.70 16.90
N LEU A 40 52.99 -0.44 16.98
CA LEU A 40 53.68 -0.21 18.25
C LEU A 40 53.15 1.03 18.95
N LEU A 41 52.94 2.14 18.24
CA LEU A 41 52.32 3.35 18.78
C LEU A 41 50.90 3.08 19.28
N ALA A 42 50.08 2.34 18.53
CA ALA A 42 48.75 1.96 18.97
C ALA A 42 48.78 1.12 20.25
N ARG A 43 49.72 0.16 20.36
CA ARG A 43 49.91 -0.63 21.59
C ARG A 43 50.37 0.22 22.77
N LEU A 44 51.21 1.23 22.57
CA LEU A 44 51.63 2.13 23.65
C LEU A 44 50.48 3.02 24.13
N PHE A 45 49.62 3.48 23.23
CA PHE A 45 48.47 4.33 23.57
C PHE A 45 47.31 3.55 24.22
N TYR A 46 47.02 2.35 23.72
CA TYR A 46 45.83 1.56 24.09
C TYR A 46 46.12 0.27 24.88
N GLY A 47 47.40 -0.10 25.07
CA GLY A 47 47.77 -1.34 25.75
C GLY A 47 47.58 -1.34 27.26
N VAL A 48 47.32 -0.18 27.87
CA VAL A 48 46.99 -0.04 29.30
C VAL A 48 45.57 0.46 29.42
N GLU A 49 44.69 -0.35 30.00
CA GLU A 49 43.32 0.05 30.32
C GLU A 49 43.33 1.28 31.24
N GLY A 50 42.60 2.33 30.85
CA GLY A 50 42.52 3.57 31.62
C GLY A 50 43.64 4.59 31.39
N SER A 51 44.49 4.42 30.38
CA SER A 51 45.53 5.41 30.04
C SER A 51 44.92 6.79 29.68
N PRO A 52 45.44 7.91 30.25
CA PRO A 52 44.99 9.26 29.90
C PRO A 52 45.63 9.79 28.60
N LEU A 53 46.58 9.07 28.00
CA LEU A 53 47.32 9.50 26.81
C LEU A 53 46.43 9.69 25.55
N PRO A 54 45.49 8.79 25.23
CA PRO A 54 44.58 8.98 24.09
C PRO A 54 43.67 10.20 24.28
N GLN A 55 43.22 10.44 25.52
CA GLN A 55 42.35 11.58 25.85
C GLN A 55 43.10 12.91 25.76
N ARG A 56 44.37 12.95 26.18
CA ARG A 56 45.25 14.11 26.01
C ARG A 56 45.55 14.39 24.54
N ALA A 57 45.81 13.36 23.73
CA ALA A 57 45.99 13.52 22.29
C ALA A 57 44.71 14.00 21.60
N ALA A 58 43.55 13.46 21.98
CA ALA A 58 42.25 13.93 21.50
C ALA A 58 41.98 15.39 21.89
N ALA A 59 42.34 15.80 23.11
CA ALA A 59 42.21 17.18 23.57
C ALA A 59 43.17 18.14 22.83
N ALA A 60 44.39 17.70 22.55
CA ALA A 60 45.38 18.48 21.79
C ALA A 60 44.98 18.68 20.32
N LEU A 61 44.41 17.65 19.70
CA LEU A 61 43.93 17.69 18.31
C LEU A 61 42.54 18.35 18.19
N GLY A 62 41.77 18.39 19.29
CA GLY A 62 40.51 19.12 19.44
C GLY A 62 39.57 19.01 18.24
N PRO A 63 39.44 20.07 17.41
CA PRO A 63 38.53 20.10 16.26
C PRO A 63 38.87 19.08 15.17
N LEU A 64 40.15 18.78 14.93
CA LEU A 64 40.57 17.76 13.94
C LEU A 64 40.15 16.36 14.39
N TYR A 65 40.32 16.05 15.67
CA TYR A 65 39.84 14.79 16.25
C TYR A 65 38.32 14.67 16.10
N ARG A 66 37.56 15.75 16.37
CA ARG A 66 36.10 15.74 16.21
C ARG A 66 35.63 15.56 14.77
N LEU A 67 36.35 16.11 13.79
CA LEU A 67 36.05 15.91 12.36
C LEU A 67 36.21 14.44 11.97
N VAL A 68 37.36 13.83 12.29
CA VAL A 68 37.62 12.42 11.95
C VAL A 68 36.74 11.48 12.77
N ALA A 69 36.56 11.75 14.06
CA ALA A 69 35.69 10.96 14.94
C ALA A 69 34.22 11.02 14.49
N GLY A 70 33.77 12.17 13.99
CA GLY A 70 32.46 12.36 13.38
C GLY A 70 32.38 11.90 11.92
N LYS A 71 33.34 11.11 11.41
CA LYS A 71 33.41 10.64 10.01
C LYS A 71 33.17 11.76 8.99
N TYR A 72 33.75 12.93 9.24
CA TYR A 72 33.60 14.14 8.43
C TYR A 72 32.16 14.66 8.31
N TRP A 73 31.24 14.23 9.17
CA TRP A 73 29.83 14.65 9.21
C TRP A 73 29.06 14.40 7.90
N VAL A 74 29.57 13.47 7.07
CA VAL A 74 28.98 13.14 5.77
C VAL A 74 27.62 12.48 5.96
N ASP A 75 27.52 11.60 6.96
CA ASP A 75 26.29 10.86 7.27
C ASP A 75 25.18 11.83 7.73
N GLU A 76 25.49 12.76 8.62
CA GLU A 76 24.54 13.77 9.13
C GLU A 76 24.11 14.76 8.04
N LEU A 77 25.04 15.17 7.18
CA LEU A 77 24.72 16.04 6.06
C LEU A 77 23.80 15.33 5.05
N TYR A 78 24.07 14.05 4.77
CA TYR A 78 23.22 13.24 3.89
C TYR A 78 21.83 13.04 4.50
N ASP A 79 21.74 12.77 5.81
CA ASP A 79 20.45 12.65 6.48
C ASP A 79 19.66 13.96 6.37
N ALA A 80 20.31 15.10 6.65
CA ALA A 80 19.66 16.40 6.63
C ALA A 80 19.26 16.89 5.22
N LEU A 81 20.10 16.65 4.20
CA LEU A 81 19.89 17.18 2.84
C LEU A 81 19.10 16.25 1.95
N VAL A 82 19.17 14.94 2.15
CA VAL A 82 18.56 13.96 1.25
C VAL A 82 17.44 13.20 1.96
N VAL A 83 17.72 12.59 3.10
CA VAL A 83 16.81 11.65 3.76
C VAL A 83 15.60 12.36 4.37
N GLN A 84 15.84 13.36 5.22
CA GLN A 84 14.80 14.14 5.89
C GLN A 84 13.81 14.83 4.93
N PRO A 85 14.26 15.59 3.90
CA PRO A 85 13.35 16.21 2.95
C PRO A 85 12.59 15.17 2.11
N PHE A 86 13.21 14.05 1.76
CA PHE A 86 12.52 12.96 1.08
C PHE A 86 11.36 12.39 1.94
N TYR A 87 11.60 12.11 3.22
CA TYR A 87 10.55 11.65 4.13
C TYR A 87 9.44 12.69 4.33
N ARG A 88 9.78 13.98 4.35
CA ARG A 88 8.78 15.06 4.40
C ARG A 88 7.90 15.04 3.15
N LEU A 89 8.48 14.83 1.97
CA LEU A 89 7.73 14.74 0.72
C LEU A 89 6.81 13.51 0.70
N CYS A 90 7.30 12.34 1.13
CA CYS A 90 6.46 11.14 1.27
C CYS A 90 5.27 11.37 2.21
N ARG A 91 5.47 12.14 3.29
CA ARG A 91 4.40 12.49 4.24
C ARG A 91 3.33 13.37 3.60
N VAL A 92 3.71 14.28 2.72
CA VAL A 92 2.75 15.08 1.94
C VAL A 92 1.93 14.18 1.03
N PHE A 93 2.56 13.25 0.31
CA PHE A 93 1.81 12.29 -0.53
C PHE A 93 0.87 11.41 0.29
N THR A 94 1.30 10.96 1.45
CA THR A 94 0.45 10.17 2.36
C THR A 94 -0.76 10.98 2.84
N TRP A 95 -0.55 12.27 3.15
CA TRP A 95 -1.65 13.17 3.51
C TRP A 95 -2.63 13.37 2.37
N ILE A 96 -2.13 13.52 1.13
CA ILE A 96 -2.97 13.62 -0.08
C ILE A 96 -3.82 12.37 -0.26
N ASP A 97 -3.23 11.18 -0.12
CA ASP A 97 -3.95 9.91 -0.25
C ASP A 97 -5.11 9.81 0.77
N GLN A 98 -4.81 10.06 2.05
CA GLN A 98 -5.81 9.99 3.13
C GLN A 98 -6.94 11.01 3.02
N TRP A 99 -6.68 12.19 2.44
CA TRP A 99 -7.71 13.23 2.34
C TRP A 99 -8.46 13.18 1.02
N ILE A 100 -7.75 13.00 -0.09
CA ILE A 100 -8.32 13.08 -1.43
C ILE A 100 -8.80 11.70 -1.87
N VAL A 101 -7.93 10.70 -1.82
CA VAL A 101 -8.24 9.36 -2.35
C VAL A 101 -9.24 8.66 -1.46
N ASP A 102 -8.95 8.53 -0.18
CA ASP A 102 -9.88 7.94 0.79
C ASP A 102 -11.17 8.76 0.90
N GLY A 103 -11.08 10.09 0.80
CA GLY A 103 -12.25 10.96 0.75
C GLY A 103 -13.16 10.65 -0.44
N ALA A 104 -12.59 10.51 -1.65
CA ALA A 104 -13.33 10.16 -2.85
C ALA A 104 -13.96 8.76 -2.76
N VAL A 105 -13.22 7.78 -2.25
CA VAL A 105 -13.69 6.40 -2.07
C VAL A 105 -14.85 6.34 -1.06
N ASN A 106 -14.71 7.00 0.09
CA ASN A 106 -15.77 7.08 1.08
C ASN A 106 -16.99 7.85 0.54
N GLY A 107 -16.77 8.91 -0.24
CA GLY A 107 -17.84 9.63 -0.94
C GLY A 107 -18.63 8.72 -1.88
N ALA A 108 -17.94 7.95 -2.72
CA ALA A 108 -18.57 6.97 -3.62
C ALA A 108 -19.37 5.91 -2.85
N ARG A 109 -18.83 5.43 -1.72
CA ARG A 109 -19.56 4.53 -0.81
C ARG A 109 -20.84 5.17 -0.28
N HIS A 110 -20.79 6.40 0.23
CA HIS A 110 -21.96 7.09 0.76
C HIS A 110 -23.04 7.31 -0.30
N LEU A 111 -22.65 7.64 -1.54
CA LEU A 111 -23.58 7.74 -2.66
C LEU A 111 -24.24 6.40 -2.98
N THR A 112 -23.45 5.33 -3.02
CA THR A 112 -23.95 3.98 -3.32
C THR A 112 -24.94 3.49 -2.25
N ILE A 113 -24.58 3.66 -0.97
CA ILE A 113 -25.44 3.29 0.15
C ILE A 113 -26.71 4.16 0.18
N GLY A 114 -26.58 5.47 -0.06
CA GLY A 114 -27.73 6.38 -0.14
C GLY A 114 -28.69 5.99 -1.26
N PHE A 115 -28.17 5.64 -2.44
CA PHE A 115 -28.98 5.16 -3.56
C PHE A 115 -29.66 3.83 -3.24
N SER A 116 -28.98 2.93 -2.53
CA SER A 116 -29.56 1.67 -2.07
C SER A 116 -30.72 1.89 -1.10
N TYR A 117 -30.60 2.83 -0.16
CA TYR A 117 -31.71 3.20 0.73
C TYR A 117 -32.90 3.77 -0.03
N LEU A 118 -32.66 4.62 -1.03
CA LEU A 118 -33.73 5.19 -1.87
C LEU A 118 -34.45 4.10 -2.68
N SER A 119 -33.69 3.21 -3.34
CA SER A 119 -34.23 2.08 -4.07
C SER A 119 -35.02 1.14 -3.15
N SER A 120 -34.49 0.85 -1.95
CA SER A 120 -35.16 0.01 -0.96
C SER A 120 -36.43 0.66 -0.38
N ALA A 121 -36.50 1.99 -0.34
CA ALA A 121 -37.71 2.70 0.07
C ALA A 121 -38.77 2.65 -1.03
N PHE A 122 -38.37 2.88 -2.29
CA PHE A 122 -39.26 2.78 -3.44
C PHE A 122 -39.85 1.38 -3.61
N ASP A 123 -39.04 0.33 -3.44
CA ASP A 123 -39.50 -1.06 -3.51
C ASP A 123 -40.55 -1.34 -2.42
N ARG A 124 -40.25 -1.02 -1.16
CA ARG A 124 -41.15 -1.28 -0.04
C ARG A 124 -42.44 -0.45 -0.05
N TRP A 125 -42.39 0.79 -0.52
CA TRP A 125 -43.54 1.71 -0.44
C TRP A 125 -44.33 1.76 -1.74
N GLY A 126 -43.69 1.60 -2.88
CA GLY A 126 -44.33 1.59 -4.19
C GLY A 126 -44.70 0.19 -4.62
N VAL A 127 -43.67 -0.64 -4.83
CA VAL A 127 -43.83 -1.96 -5.44
C VAL A 127 -44.57 -2.91 -4.51
N ASP A 128 -44.09 -3.09 -3.28
CA ASP A 128 -44.71 -3.98 -2.30
C ASP A 128 -46.13 -3.52 -1.95
N LEU A 129 -46.36 -2.21 -1.80
CA LEU A 129 -47.71 -1.70 -1.51
C LEU A 129 -48.67 -2.00 -2.67
N ALA A 130 -48.24 -1.78 -3.91
CA ALA A 130 -49.05 -2.06 -5.09
C ALA A 130 -49.35 -3.55 -5.20
N VAL A 131 -48.33 -4.40 -5.10
CA VAL A 131 -48.46 -5.87 -5.22
C VAL A 131 -49.32 -6.42 -4.08
N ASN A 132 -49.04 -6.04 -2.83
CA ASN A 132 -49.82 -6.49 -1.69
C ASN A 132 -51.26 -5.94 -1.73
N GLY A 133 -51.46 -4.71 -2.18
CA GLY A 133 -52.79 -4.12 -2.37
C GLY A 133 -53.64 -4.91 -3.36
N VAL A 134 -53.06 -5.29 -4.50
CA VAL A 134 -53.71 -6.18 -5.48
C VAL A 134 -54.02 -7.53 -4.84
N ALA A 135 -53.06 -8.14 -4.14
CA ALA A 135 -53.27 -9.42 -3.45
C ALA A 135 -54.39 -9.35 -2.40
N TYR A 136 -54.47 -8.27 -1.62
CA TYR A 136 -55.54 -8.06 -0.64
C TYR A 136 -56.90 -7.85 -1.30
N ALA A 137 -56.96 -7.11 -2.42
CA ALA A 137 -58.19 -6.94 -3.19
C ALA A 137 -58.73 -8.30 -3.69
N PHE A 138 -57.87 -9.15 -4.25
CA PHE A 138 -58.24 -10.49 -4.69
C PHE A 138 -58.64 -11.41 -3.53
N ARG A 139 -57.90 -11.39 -2.42
CA ARG A 139 -58.24 -12.18 -1.22
C ARG A 139 -59.58 -11.75 -0.61
N GLY A 140 -59.83 -10.44 -0.54
CA GLY A 140 -61.10 -9.88 -0.09
C GLY A 140 -62.25 -10.30 -1.01
N GLY A 141 -62.06 -10.19 -2.32
CA GLY A 141 -63.02 -10.67 -3.32
C GLY A 141 -63.32 -12.16 -3.17
N SER A 142 -62.28 -13.00 -3.04
CA SER A 142 -62.41 -14.44 -2.82
C SER A 142 -63.22 -14.75 -1.54
N TRP A 143 -63.00 -14.01 -0.46
CA TRP A 143 -63.76 -14.17 0.77
C TRP A 143 -65.25 -13.83 0.62
N VAL A 144 -65.59 -12.84 -0.20
CA VAL A 144 -66.98 -12.51 -0.55
C VAL A 144 -67.58 -13.61 -1.43
N PHE A 145 -66.89 -14.03 -2.49
CA PHE A 145 -67.34 -15.12 -3.38
C PHE A 145 -67.55 -16.44 -2.64
N ARG A 146 -66.70 -16.76 -1.67
CA ARG A 146 -66.82 -17.97 -0.86
C ARG A 146 -68.11 -18.00 -0.02
N ARG A 147 -68.70 -16.85 0.31
CA ARG A 147 -70.03 -16.81 0.97
C ARG A 147 -71.19 -17.16 0.05
N LEU A 148 -71.05 -16.95 -1.25
CA LEU A 148 -72.05 -17.36 -2.23
C LEU A 148 -72.01 -18.87 -2.48
N GLN A 149 -70.94 -19.54 -2.04
CA GLN A 149 -70.78 -20.97 -2.16
C GLN A 149 -71.16 -21.64 -0.83
N THR A 150 -72.42 -22.10 -0.69
CA THR A 150 -72.94 -22.70 0.55
C THR A 150 -72.49 -24.15 0.76
N GLY A 151 -72.00 -24.82 -0.29
CA GLY A 151 -71.52 -26.21 -0.21
C GLY A 151 -72.63 -27.27 -0.09
N VAL A 152 -73.90 -26.87 -0.06
CA VAL A 152 -75.06 -27.77 0.03
C VAL A 152 -75.71 -27.93 -1.34
N VAL A 153 -75.71 -29.15 -1.87
CA VAL A 153 -76.19 -29.48 -3.24
C VAL A 153 -77.64 -29.01 -3.49
N GLN A 154 -78.49 -29.04 -2.47
CA GLN A 154 -79.88 -28.64 -2.56
C GLN A 154 -80.07 -27.14 -2.87
N SER A 155 -79.21 -26.27 -2.32
CA SER A 155 -79.26 -24.83 -2.58
C SER A 155 -78.96 -24.52 -4.05
N TYR A 156 -78.04 -25.27 -4.68
CA TYR A 156 -77.74 -25.14 -6.10
C TYR A 156 -78.90 -25.63 -6.97
N ALA A 157 -79.51 -26.77 -6.63
CA ALA A 157 -80.67 -27.29 -7.36
C ALA A 157 -81.85 -26.30 -7.35
N ALA A 158 -82.15 -25.73 -6.17
CA ALA A 158 -83.20 -24.71 -6.03
C ALA A 158 -82.88 -23.44 -6.83
N ALA A 159 -81.64 -22.95 -6.78
CA ALA A 159 -81.21 -21.78 -7.54
C ALA A 159 -81.30 -22.00 -9.06
N MET A 160 -80.94 -23.19 -9.55
CA MET A 160 -81.06 -23.55 -10.97
C MET A 160 -82.53 -23.57 -11.43
N ILE A 161 -83.42 -24.23 -10.69
CA ILE A 161 -84.85 -24.29 -11.03
C ILE A 161 -85.47 -22.88 -11.06
N PHE A 162 -85.20 -22.07 -10.03
CA PHE A 162 -85.67 -20.69 -9.97
C PHE A 162 -85.10 -19.84 -11.12
N GLY A 163 -83.80 -19.97 -11.40
CA GLY A 163 -83.13 -19.28 -12.51
C GLY A 163 -83.73 -19.63 -13.87
N THR A 164 -83.97 -20.92 -14.14
CA THR A 164 -84.61 -21.39 -15.38
C THR A 164 -86.04 -20.83 -15.51
N PHE A 165 -86.81 -20.83 -14.42
CA PHE A 165 -88.16 -20.26 -14.41
C PHE A 165 -88.17 -18.76 -14.74
N VAL A 166 -87.25 -17.99 -14.14
CA VAL A 166 -87.09 -16.55 -14.42
C VAL A 166 -86.68 -16.30 -15.86
N LEU A 167 -85.71 -17.04 -16.38
CA LEU A 167 -85.25 -16.91 -17.76
C LEU A 167 -86.37 -17.21 -18.77
N LEU A 168 -87.15 -18.28 -18.55
CA LEU A 168 -88.28 -18.63 -19.42
C LEU A 168 -89.39 -17.58 -19.35
N SER A 169 -89.68 -17.07 -18.16
CA SER A 169 -90.67 -16.00 -17.97
C SER A 169 -90.25 -14.71 -18.66
N LEU A 170 -88.98 -14.30 -18.53
CA LEU A 170 -88.43 -13.14 -19.22
C LEU A 170 -88.44 -13.34 -20.73
N TYR A 171 -88.03 -14.51 -21.22
CA TYR A 171 -88.07 -14.84 -22.65
C TYR A 171 -89.49 -14.72 -23.21
N LEU A 172 -90.49 -15.30 -22.53
CA LEU A 172 -91.88 -15.24 -22.98
C LEU A 172 -92.48 -13.83 -22.94
N ILE A 173 -92.08 -13.00 -21.96
CA ILE A 173 -92.52 -11.59 -21.86
C ILE A 173 -91.85 -10.74 -22.96
N LEU A 174 -90.57 -10.95 -23.23
CA LEU A 174 -89.81 -10.22 -24.25
C LEU A 174 -90.12 -10.67 -25.68
N TRP A 175 -90.58 -11.92 -25.85
CA TRP A 175 -91.00 -12.47 -27.15
C TRP A 175 -92.44 -12.07 -27.51
N LYS A 176 -93.18 -11.46 -26.58
CA LYS A 176 -94.52 -10.91 -26.84
C LYS A 176 -94.43 -9.54 -27.50
#